data_AF-A0A090ABR7-F1
#
_entry.id   AF-A0A090ABR7-F1
#
_cell.length_a   1.000
_cell.length_b   1.000
_cell.length_c   1.000
_cell.angle_alpha   90.00
_cell.angle_beta   90.00
_cell.angle_gamma   90.00
#
_symmetry.space_group_name_H-M   'P 1'
#
loop_
_entity.id
_entity.type
_entity.pdbx_description
1 polymer ?
#
loop_
_entity_poly.entity_id
_entity_poly.type
_entity_poly.pdbx_seq_one_letter_code
_entity_poly.pdbx_strand_id
1 'polypeptide(L)'
;MEISERIKFMRIFKGWSQDEMAAKLHMAVSGYAKIERGETDIPFSRLKQIANTFQMELSHLIGLNEKNIFNVTGTCNNTHDNSSAINIYPCEAAKLQHENEKLQIIIEQKDKEMALLQQQIIDLREVISLLRKEE
;
A
#
# COMPACT_ATOMS: atom_id res chain seq x y z
N MET A 1 -0.49 7.98 8.81
CA MET A 1 -0.70 9.44 8.77
C MET A 1 -2.16 9.69 9.06
N GLU A 2 -2.43 10.31 10.19
CA GLU A 2 -3.76 10.73 10.61
C GLU A 2 -4.33 11.80 9.66
N ILE A 3 -5.64 11.99 9.68
CA ILE A 3 -6.31 12.99 8.82
C ILE A 3 -5.79 14.41 9.14
N SER A 4 -5.59 14.74 10.42
CA SER A 4 -5.06 16.02 10.90
C SER A 4 -3.66 16.33 10.32
N GLU A 5 -2.77 15.34 10.36
CA GLU A 5 -1.41 15.43 9.81
C GLU A 5 -1.44 15.63 8.30
N ARG A 6 -2.34 14.94 7.59
CA ARG A 6 -2.51 15.09 6.15
C ARG A 6 -3.01 16.48 5.77
N ILE A 7 -3.99 17.02 6.50
CA ILE A 7 -4.50 18.38 6.29
C ILE A 7 -3.35 19.39 6.43
N LYS A 8 -2.53 19.26 7.48
CA LYS A 8 -1.34 20.09 7.69
C LYS A 8 -0.34 19.96 6.55
N PHE A 9 -0.03 18.73 6.14
CA PHE A 9 0.88 18.47 5.02
C PHE A 9 0.40 19.14 3.74
N MET A 10 -0.87 19.00 3.39
CA MET A 10 -1.45 19.57 2.17
C MET A 10 -1.46 21.10 2.21
N ARG A 11 -1.74 21.70 3.37
CA ARG A 11 -1.63 23.15 3.56
C ARG A 11 -0.20 23.63 3.29
N ILE A 12 0.79 22.98 3.90
CA ILE A 12 2.21 23.35 3.72
C ILE A 12 2.64 23.15 2.26
N PHE A 13 2.22 22.05 1.63
CA PHE A 13 2.51 21.76 0.22
C PHE A 13 1.95 22.83 -0.72
N LYS A 14 0.78 23.41 -0.41
CA LYS A 14 0.19 24.54 -1.13
C LYS A 14 0.83 25.89 -0.78
N GLY A 15 1.75 25.94 0.17
CA GLY A 15 2.40 27.17 0.65
C GLY A 15 1.49 28.07 1.48
N TRP A 16 0.38 27.55 2.01
CA TRP A 16 -0.59 28.36 2.74
C TRP A 16 -0.24 28.51 4.23
N SER A 17 -0.45 29.69 4.79
CA SER A 17 -0.43 29.90 6.24
C SER A 17 -1.69 29.32 6.92
N GLN A 18 -1.65 29.15 8.24
CA GLN A 18 -2.85 28.75 8.99
C GLN A 18 -3.97 29.80 8.87
N ASP A 19 -3.61 31.08 8.81
CA ASP A 19 -4.56 32.19 8.64
C ASP A 19 -5.26 32.12 7.28
N GLU A 20 -4.50 31.88 6.22
CA GLU A 20 -5.04 31.75 4.86
C GLU A 20 -5.98 30.56 4.74
N MET A 21 -5.61 29.41 5.32
CA MET A 21 -6.46 28.23 5.29
C MET A 21 -7.73 28.42 6.14
N ALA A 22 -7.61 29.03 7.32
CA ALA A 22 -8.75 29.35 8.16
C ALA A 22 -9.72 30.34 7.48
N ALA A 23 -9.19 31.33 6.74
CA ALA A 23 -9.97 32.26 5.95
C ALA A 23 -10.74 31.55 4.82
N LYS A 24 -10.08 30.66 4.07
CA LYS A 24 -10.73 29.83 3.02
C LYS A 24 -11.84 28.94 3.57
N LEU A 25 -11.70 28.49 4.80
CA LEU A 25 -12.68 27.65 5.50
C LEU A 25 -13.73 28.46 6.28
N HIS A 26 -13.67 29.79 6.26
CA HIS A 26 -14.54 30.67 7.04
C HIS A 26 -14.59 30.28 8.53
N MET A 27 -13.44 30.10 9.16
CA MET A 27 -13.34 29.74 10.58
C MET A 27 -12.23 30.50 11.30
N ALA A 28 -12.24 30.47 12.62
CA ALA A 28 -11.17 31.06 13.43
C ALA A 28 -9.86 30.27 13.26
N VAL A 29 -8.74 30.99 13.15
CA VAL A 29 -7.38 30.44 13.05
C VAL A 29 -7.09 29.45 14.17
N SER A 30 -7.46 29.80 15.40
CA SER A 30 -7.30 28.95 16.58
C SER A 30 -8.05 27.62 16.44
N GLY A 31 -9.25 27.65 15.85
CA GLY A 31 -10.01 26.44 15.54
C GLY A 31 -9.33 25.57 14.49
N TYR A 32 -8.78 26.18 13.44
CA TYR A 32 -8.04 25.45 12.41
C TYR A 32 -6.74 24.85 12.96
N ALA A 33 -6.02 25.57 13.83
CA ALA A 33 -4.82 25.06 14.46
C ALA A 33 -5.08 23.84 15.35
N LYS A 34 -6.25 23.76 16.03
CA LYS A 34 -6.68 22.57 16.78
C LYS A 34 -6.90 21.36 15.86
N ILE A 35 -7.45 21.58 14.67
CA ILE A 35 -7.63 20.55 13.65
C ILE A 35 -6.26 19.97 13.25
N GLU A 36 -5.26 20.81 12.97
CA GLU A 36 -3.92 20.32 12.58
C GLU A 36 -3.18 19.58 13.70
N ARG A 37 -3.52 19.86 14.97
CA ARG A 37 -2.97 19.15 16.14
C ARG A 37 -3.75 17.89 16.52
N GLY A 38 -4.91 17.65 15.91
CA GLY A 38 -5.78 16.52 16.26
C GLY A 38 -6.46 16.67 17.62
N GLU A 39 -6.59 17.90 18.15
CA GLU A 39 -7.22 18.18 19.45
C GLU A 39 -8.76 18.22 19.39
N THR A 40 -9.34 18.17 18.19
CA THR A 40 -10.78 18.29 17.97
C THR A 40 -11.19 17.41 16.81
N ASP A 41 -12.27 16.66 17.01
CA ASP A 41 -12.90 15.88 15.96
C ASP A 41 -13.37 16.79 14.83
N ILE A 42 -13.14 16.35 13.59
CA ILE A 42 -13.51 17.11 12.40
C ILE A 42 -14.86 16.61 11.90
N PRO A 43 -15.93 17.42 11.93
CA PRO A 43 -17.21 17.01 11.38
C PRO A 43 -17.08 16.64 9.91
N PHE A 44 -17.87 15.66 9.45
CA PHE A 44 -17.83 15.22 8.05
C PHE A 44 -18.08 16.35 7.04
N SER A 45 -18.98 17.28 7.36
CA SER A 45 -19.22 18.49 6.56
C SER A 45 -17.98 19.36 6.43
N ARG A 46 -17.17 19.46 7.51
CA ARG A 46 -15.91 20.21 7.52
C ARG A 46 -14.85 19.48 6.69
N LEU A 47 -14.75 18.15 6.78
CA LEU A 47 -13.86 17.38 5.92
C LEU A 47 -14.18 17.59 4.43
N LYS A 48 -15.45 17.61 4.05
CA LYS A 48 -15.88 17.95 2.68
C LYS A 48 -15.40 19.34 2.25
N GLN A 49 -15.57 20.35 3.10
CA GLN A 49 -15.11 21.71 2.80
C GLN A 49 -13.59 21.77 2.63
N ILE A 50 -12.85 21.06 3.47
CA ILE A 50 -11.38 20.98 3.38
C ILE A 50 -10.96 20.32 2.06
N ALA A 51 -11.58 19.20 1.68
CA ALA A 51 -11.29 18.53 0.41
C ALA A 51 -11.57 19.45 -0.80
N ASN A 52 -12.73 20.15 -0.78
CA ASN A 52 -13.08 21.14 -1.80
C ASN A 52 -12.08 22.30 -1.86
N THR A 53 -11.59 22.77 -0.71
CA THR A 53 -10.58 23.83 -0.64
C THR A 53 -9.26 23.39 -1.29
N PHE A 54 -8.89 22.12 -1.13
CA PHE A 54 -7.73 21.54 -1.81
C PHE A 54 -8.00 21.13 -3.27
N GLN A 55 -9.24 21.30 -3.77
CA GLN A 55 -9.67 20.88 -5.10
C GLN A 55 -9.45 19.38 -5.33
N MET A 56 -9.81 18.57 -4.33
CA MET A 56 -9.67 17.12 -4.40
C MET A 56 -10.91 16.42 -3.88
N GLU A 57 -11.06 15.15 -4.25
CA GLU A 57 -12.13 14.32 -3.71
C GLU A 57 -11.88 14.00 -2.23
N LEU A 58 -12.95 13.93 -1.43
CA LEU A 58 -12.86 13.62 -0.01
C LEU A 58 -12.16 12.28 0.26
N SER A 59 -12.42 11.25 -0.57
CA SER A 59 -11.80 9.92 -0.48
C SER A 59 -10.26 10.01 -0.41
N HIS A 60 -9.66 10.88 -1.24
CA HIS A 60 -8.23 11.12 -1.25
C HIS A 60 -7.74 11.82 0.03
N LEU A 61 -8.52 12.76 0.56
CA LEU A 61 -8.21 13.42 1.84
C LEU A 61 -8.27 12.43 3.02
N ILE A 62 -9.25 11.53 3.07
CA ILE A 62 -9.37 10.55 4.17
C ILE A 62 -8.57 9.27 3.93
N GLY A 63 -7.91 9.14 2.78
CA GLY A 63 -7.05 8.00 2.47
C GLY A 63 -7.79 6.72 2.10
N LEU A 64 -9.03 6.84 1.62
CA LEU A 64 -9.72 5.77 0.93
C LEU A 64 -9.08 5.59 -0.45
N ASN A 65 -8.27 4.55 -0.60
CA ASN A 65 -7.76 4.08 -1.88
C ASN A 65 -8.34 2.70 -2.17
N GLU A 66 -8.14 2.16 -3.39
CA GLU A 66 -8.61 0.81 -3.77
C GLU A 66 -8.13 -0.29 -2.83
N LYS A 67 -7.04 -0.07 -2.09
CA LYS A 67 -6.49 -0.99 -1.09
C LYS A 67 -7.17 -0.90 0.28
N ASN A 68 -7.96 0.15 0.52
CA ASN A 68 -8.69 0.47 1.75
C ASN A 68 -10.21 0.47 1.54
N ILE A 69 -10.70 -0.06 0.41
CA ILE A 69 -12.12 -0.27 0.19
C ILE A 69 -12.62 -1.28 1.21
N PHE A 70 -13.59 -0.85 2.01
CA PHE A 70 -14.28 -1.67 2.99
C PHE A 70 -15.05 -2.76 2.26
N ASN A 71 -14.47 -3.96 2.12
CA ASN A 71 -15.20 -5.12 1.64
C ASN A 71 -16.16 -5.56 2.75
N VAL A 72 -17.38 -5.03 2.75
CA VAL A 72 -18.50 -5.68 3.42
C VAL A 72 -18.82 -6.94 2.62
N THR A 73 -18.06 -8.02 2.82
CA THR A 73 -18.61 -9.34 2.54
C THR A 73 -19.69 -9.56 3.59
N GLY A 74 -20.92 -9.23 3.23
CA GLY A 74 -22.10 -9.66 3.96
C GLY A 74 -22.18 -11.18 3.87
N THR A 75 -21.46 -11.89 4.73
CA THR A 75 -21.78 -13.29 5.02
C THR A 75 -23.09 -13.25 5.79
N CYS A 76 -24.19 -13.43 5.07
CA CYS A 76 -25.51 -13.66 5.65
C CYS A 76 -25.54 -15.06 6.29
N ASN A 77 -24.74 -15.27 7.33
CA ASN A 77 -24.86 -16.43 8.20
C ASN A 77 -25.21 -15.90 9.59
N ASN A 78 -26.43 -16.22 10.02
CA ASN A 78 -26.91 -16.00 11.38
C ASN A 78 -26.03 -16.78 12.36
N THR A 79 -24.94 -16.18 12.83
CA THR A 79 -24.21 -16.63 14.00
C THR A 79 -24.08 -15.46 14.96
N HIS A 80 -24.71 -15.64 16.11
CA HIS A 80 -25.01 -14.65 17.12
C HIS A 80 -23.78 -14.28 17.97
N ASP A 81 -22.66 -13.93 17.33
CA ASP A 81 -21.45 -13.48 18.03
C ASP A 81 -21.14 -12.03 17.68
N ASN A 82 -21.35 -11.15 18.68
CA ASN A 82 -21.04 -9.72 18.66
C ASN A 82 -19.53 -9.45 18.76
N SER A 83 -18.73 -10.12 17.94
CA SER A 83 -17.32 -9.81 17.76
C SER A 83 -17.05 -9.59 16.27
N SER A 84 -17.52 -8.45 15.77
CA SER A 84 -16.99 -7.86 14.54
C SER A 84 -15.56 -7.38 14.83
N ALA A 85 -14.63 -8.32 14.99
CA ALA A 85 -13.21 -8.03 14.95
C ALA A 85 -12.90 -7.61 13.51
N ILE A 86 -12.97 -6.30 13.28
CA ILE A 86 -12.53 -5.67 12.04
C ILE A 86 -11.02 -5.90 11.97
N ASN A 87 -10.61 -6.94 11.23
CA ASN A 87 -9.19 -7.16 10.91
C ASN A 87 -8.77 -6.08 9.92
N ILE A 88 -8.28 -4.97 10.47
CA ILE A 88 -7.64 -3.88 9.75
C ILE A 88 -6.24 -4.38 9.36
N TYR A 89 -6.14 -4.97 8.16
CA TYR A 89 -4.98 -5.53 7.43
C TYR A 89 -4.61 -7.01 7.70
N PRO A 90 -4.29 -7.84 6.66
CA PRO A 90 -3.11 -7.64 5.80
C PRO A 90 -3.29 -7.99 4.30
N CYS A 91 -3.41 -7.00 3.41
CA CYS A 91 -3.37 -7.22 1.95
C CYS A 91 -1.93 -7.14 1.40
N GLU A 92 -1.05 -6.33 2.01
CA GLU A 92 0.30 -6.11 1.50
C GLU A 92 1.27 -7.23 1.88
N ALA A 93 1.19 -7.76 3.12
CA ALA A 93 2.02 -8.90 3.54
C ALA A 93 1.70 -10.17 2.74
N ALA A 94 0.41 -10.43 2.44
CA ALA A 94 0.00 -11.57 1.62
C ALA A 94 0.50 -11.45 0.17
N LYS A 95 0.49 -10.23 -0.41
CA LYS A 95 1.07 -9.96 -1.73
C LYS A 95 2.59 -10.17 -1.75
N LEU A 96 3.28 -9.63 -0.75
CA LEU A 96 4.73 -9.81 -0.60
C LEU A 96 5.09 -11.29 -0.38
N GLN A 97 4.30 -12.02 0.39
CA GLN A 97 4.49 -13.46 0.58
C GLN A 97 4.35 -14.22 -0.75
N HIS A 98 3.29 -13.93 -1.52
CA HIS A 98 3.08 -14.56 -2.81
C HIS A 98 4.18 -14.21 -3.83
N GLU A 99 4.67 -12.97 -3.82
CA GLU A 99 5.80 -12.56 -4.65
C GLU A 99 7.09 -13.28 -4.26
N ASN A 100 7.35 -13.46 -2.96
CA ASN A 100 8.50 -14.24 -2.48
C ASN A 100 8.41 -15.71 -2.90
N GLU A 101 7.25 -16.35 -2.76
CA GLU A 101 7.03 -17.73 -3.21
C GLU A 101 7.27 -17.86 -4.72
N LYS A 102 6.79 -16.91 -5.52
CA LYS A 102 7.04 -16.88 -6.97
C LYS A 102 8.53 -16.73 -7.29
N LEU A 103 9.24 -15.85 -6.60
CA LEU A 103 10.68 -15.66 -6.77
C LEU A 103 11.45 -16.93 -6.42
N GLN A 104 11.08 -17.63 -5.34
CA GLN A 104 11.69 -18.90 -4.95
C GLN A 104 11.52 -19.98 -6.03
N ILE A 105 10.32 -20.10 -6.62
CA ILE A 105 10.06 -21.05 -7.71
C ILE A 105 10.93 -20.74 -8.94
N ILE A 106 11.09 -19.46 -9.29
CA ILE A 106 11.94 -19.05 -10.43
C ILE A 106 13.40 -19.41 -10.18
N ILE A 107 13.90 -19.18 -8.96
CA ILE A 107 15.27 -19.54 -8.57
C ILE A 107 15.47 -21.05 -8.68
N GLU A 108 14.55 -21.85 -8.14
CA GLU A 108 14.65 -23.31 -8.21
C GLU A 108 14.65 -23.83 -9.66
N GLN A 109 13.83 -23.25 -10.53
CA GLN A 109 13.82 -23.58 -11.97
C GLN A 109 15.15 -23.23 -12.64
N LYS A 110 15.73 -22.06 -12.31
CA LYS A 110 17.03 -21.63 -12.85
C LYS A 110 18.17 -22.51 -12.37
N ASP A 111 18.16 -22.95 -11.12
CA ASP A 111 19.17 -23.87 -10.58
C ASP A 111 19.12 -25.24 -11.29
N LYS A 112 17.91 -25.77 -11.56
CA LYS A 112 17.73 -27.00 -12.34
C LYS A 112 18.25 -26.85 -13.77
N GLU A 113 17.98 -25.72 -14.41
CA GLU A 113 18.47 -25.43 -15.76
C GLU A 113 20.01 -25.34 -15.78
N MET A 114 20.62 -24.66 -14.81
CA MET A 114 22.07 -24.58 -14.66
C MET A 114 22.70 -25.96 -14.44
N ALA A 115 22.11 -26.80 -13.60
CA ALA A 115 22.60 -28.16 -13.37
C ALA A 115 22.57 -29.01 -14.65
N LEU A 116 21.50 -28.91 -15.44
CA LEU A 116 21.38 -29.62 -16.71
C LEU A 116 22.45 -29.16 -17.72
N LEU A 117 22.66 -27.85 -17.85
CA LEU A 117 23.68 -27.29 -18.74
C LEU A 117 25.09 -27.70 -18.30
N GLN A 118 25.36 -27.73 -16.99
CA GLN A 118 26.64 -28.22 -16.46
C GLN A 118 26.86 -29.70 -16.79
N GLN A 119 25.84 -30.54 -16.66
CA GLN A 119 25.93 -31.95 -17.04
C GLN A 119 26.23 -32.10 -18.54
N GLN A 120 25.53 -31.37 -19.40
CA GLN A 120 25.77 -31.38 -20.85
C GLN A 120 27.22 -30.97 -21.19
N ILE A 121 27.78 -29.98 -20.49
CA ILE A 121 29.18 -29.57 -20.68
C ILE A 121 30.14 -30.71 -20.30
N ILE A 122 29.85 -31.46 -19.23
CA ILE A 122 30.65 -32.61 -18.80
C ILE A 122 30.60 -33.71 -19.86
N ASP A 123 29.40 -34.09 -20.29
CA ASP A 123 29.19 -35.15 -21.28
C ASP A 123 29.89 -34.82 -22.61
N LEU A 124 29.77 -33.57 -23.08
CA LEU A 124 30.44 -33.10 -24.30
C LEU A 124 31.97 -33.14 -24.17
N ARG A 125 32.51 -32.77 -23.00
CA ARG A 125 33.95 -32.86 -22.74
C ARG A 125 34.44 -34.31 -22.74
N GLU A 126 33.66 -35.23 -22.19
CA GLU A 126 33.98 -36.65 -22.20
C GLU A 126 34.01 -37.20 -23.63
N VAL A 127 32.98 -36.90 -24.44
CA VAL A 127 32.94 -37.29 -25.86
C VAL A 127 34.16 -36.76 -26.63
N ILE A 128 34.52 -35.49 -26.46
CA ILE A 128 35.72 -34.92 -27.09
C ILE A 128 36.99 -35.65 -26.63
N SER A 129 37.08 -36.03 -25.35
CA SER A 129 38.23 -36.75 -24.81
C SER A 129 38.38 -38.16 -25.38
N LEU A 130 37.26 -38.84 -25.65
CA LEU A 130 37.24 -40.17 -26.26
C LEU A 130 37.67 -40.11 -27.72
N LEU A 131 37.10 -39.17 -28.48
CA LEU A 131 37.46 -38.95 -29.90
C LEU A 131 38.94 -38.60 -30.07
N ARG A 132 39.53 -37.82 -29.16
CA ARG A 132 40.96 -37.48 -29.18
C ARG A 132 41.91 -38.63 -28.84
N LYS A 133 41.41 -39.73 -28.27
CA LYS A 133 42.24 -40.92 -27.97
C LYS A 133 42.24 -41.94 -29.11
N GLU A 134 41.34 -41.78 -30.08
CA GLU A 134 41.23 -42.65 -31.26
C GLU A 134 42.05 -42.15 -32.46
N GLU A 135 42.67 -40.97 -32.36
CA GLU A 135 43.71 -40.43 -33.26
C GLU A 135 45.13 -40.74 -32.76
#